data_AF-A0A7Y9KZP7-F1
#
_entry.id   AF-A0A7Y9KZP7-F1
#
_cell.length_a   1.000
_cell.length_b   1.000
_cell.length_c   1.000
_cell.angle_alpha   90.00
_cell.angle_beta   90.00
_cell.angle_gamma   90.00
#
_symmetry.space_group_name_H-M   'P 1'
#
loop_
_entity.id
_entity.type
_entity.pdbx_description
1 polymer ?
#
loop_
_entity_poly.entity_id
_entity_poly.type
_entity_poly.pdbx_seq_one_letter_code
_entity_poly.pdbx_strand_id
1 'polypeptide(L)'
;MRRQVRRFRRHSGPTGTLVISGLPAGQEALPATPAEPGSVQRQATIAAAMLTMVACGLGEPIAYLAEKSGALIQDVVPVPGQETFHGNAGSVPLSFHTENGFHPHPPDYVVFLCLRADHDRRAGMCIAGIRQALPHLTPASRQALFTPEFRTTPPPSFGPAASEPDAKPRTVLSGAVEDPDIRMAQLVTTPLTPQAATALTEFGHACEATAHTLHLTPGDLVILDNRVTVHGRTAFHPRYDGADRWLQRTYVTADLRGSRDHRPDDGHILAR
;
A
#
# COMPACT_ATOMS: atom_id res chain seq x y z
N MET A 1 1.87 12.54 -19.22
CA MET A 1 1.70 12.45 -17.76
C MET A 1 0.38 13.00 -17.22
N ARG A 2 0.14 14.32 -17.07
CA ARG A 2 -1.07 14.87 -16.39
C ARG A 2 -2.42 14.26 -16.82
N ARG A 3 -2.65 14.10 -18.14
CA ARG A 3 -3.87 13.47 -18.67
C ARG A 3 -4.02 12.01 -18.24
N GLN A 4 -2.93 11.25 -18.19
CA GLN A 4 -2.94 9.84 -17.77
C GLN A 4 -3.26 9.73 -16.27
N VAL A 5 -2.61 10.53 -15.42
CA VAL A 5 -2.89 10.57 -13.97
C VAL A 5 -4.35 10.94 -13.70
N ARG A 6 -4.90 11.94 -14.40
CA ARG A 6 -6.32 12.29 -14.27
C ARG A 6 -7.27 11.19 -14.76
N ARG A 7 -6.94 10.52 -15.85
CA ARG A 7 -7.72 9.38 -16.35
C ARG A 7 -7.72 8.25 -15.34
N PHE A 8 -6.56 7.93 -14.78
CA PHE A 8 -6.42 6.93 -13.73
C PHE A 8 -7.22 7.28 -12.48
N ARG A 9 -7.13 8.52 -11.99
CA ARG A 9 -7.95 9.02 -10.87
C ARG A 9 -9.45 8.85 -11.12
N ARG A 10 -9.91 9.06 -12.35
CA ARG A 10 -11.33 8.90 -12.72
C ARG A 10 -11.76 7.44 -12.84
N HIS A 11 -10.87 6.59 -13.35
CA HIS A 11 -11.10 5.16 -13.54
C HIS A 11 -9.73 4.45 -13.59
N SER A 12 -9.39 3.76 -12.50
CA SER A 12 -8.08 3.13 -12.28
C SER A 12 -7.84 1.85 -13.10
N GLY A 13 -8.86 1.38 -13.84
CA GLY A 13 -8.74 0.28 -14.78
C GLY A 13 -9.01 -1.07 -14.12
N PRO A 14 -8.92 -2.19 -14.87
CA PRO A 14 -9.22 -3.52 -14.34
C PRO A 14 -8.26 -3.95 -13.21
N THR A 15 -7.02 -3.46 -13.21
CA THR A 15 -5.98 -3.81 -12.22
C THR A 15 -5.86 -2.79 -11.08
N GLY A 16 -6.52 -1.64 -11.19
CA GLY A 16 -6.36 -0.50 -10.28
C GLY A 16 -4.92 0.00 -10.14
N THR A 17 -4.08 -0.20 -11.16
CA THR A 17 -2.64 0.12 -11.15
C THR A 17 -2.26 0.94 -12.39
N LEU A 18 -1.43 1.98 -12.22
CA LEU A 18 -0.76 2.70 -13.30
C LEU A 18 0.75 2.70 -13.08
N VAL A 19 1.52 2.32 -14.11
CA VAL A 19 3.00 2.40 -14.12
C VAL A 19 3.43 3.50 -15.09
N ILE A 20 4.34 4.36 -14.65
CA ILE A 20 4.98 5.41 -15.44
C ILE A 20 6.49 5.18 -15.37
N SER A 21 7.08 4.78 -16.50
CA SER A 21 8.51 4.44 -16.60
C SER A 21 9.36 5.62 -17.06
N GLY A 22 10.65 5.55 -16.75
CA GLY A 22 11.66 6.50 -17.24
C GLY A 22 11.61 7.88 -16.57
N LEU A 23 11.08 7.98 -15.35
CA LEU A 23 11.12 9.23 -14.59
C LEU A 23 12.52 9.50 -14.04
N PRO A 24 12.92 10.79 -13.98
CA PRO A 24 14.17 11.16 -13.32
C PRO A 24 14.04 10.87 -11.82
N ALA A 25 15.00 10.14 -11.26
CA ALA A 25 15.01 9.79 -9.84
C ALA A 25 16.35 10.09 -9.15
N GLY A 26 17.27 10.79 -9.83
CA GLY A 26 18.57 11.20 -9.28
C GLY A 26 19.58 10.05 -9.15
N GLN A 27 19.51 9.05 -10.03
CA GLN A 27 20.29 7.81 -9.96
C GLN A 27 21.81 8.07 -9.89
N GLU A 28 22.32 9.10 -10.57
CA GLU A 28 23.75 9.43 -10.61
C GLU A 28 24.34 9.85 -9.25
N ALA A 29 23.50 10.39 -8.36
CA ALA A 29 23.90 10.87 -7.04
C ALA A 29 23.27 10.05 -5.89
N LEU A 30 22.71 8.88 -6.21
CA LEU A 30 21.98 8.07 -5.23
C LEU A 30 22.96 7.41 -4.26
N PRO A 31 22.88 7.70 -2.94
CA PRO A 31 23.79 7.12 -1.96
C PRO A 31 23.56 5.62 -1.78
N ALA A 32 24.34 5.00 -0.88
CA ALA A 32 24.06 3.66 -0.40
C ALA A 32 22.61 3.56 0.11
N THR A 33 21.94 2.44 -0.20
CA THR A 33 20.59 2.14 0.30
C THR A 33 20.60 2.20 1.83
N PRO A 34 19.73 3.02 2.45
CA PRO A 34 19.61 3.05 3.90
C PRO A 34 19.26 1.67 4.45
N ALA A 35 19.81 1.32 5.62
CA ALA A 35 19.58 0.05 6.29
C ALA A 35 19.00 0.24 7.71
N GLU A 36 18.52 1.45 8.02
CA GLU A 36 17.98 1.79 9.34
C GLU A 36 16.44 1.66 9.41
N PRO A 37 15.90 1.15 10.53
CA PRO A 37 14.46 1.19 10.78
C PRO A 37 13.92 2.61 10.66
N GLY A 38 12.74 2.76 10.08
CA GLY A 38 12.10 4.08 10.05
C GLY A 38 12.72 5.08 9.06
N SER A 39 13.65 4.66 8.18
CA SER A 39 14.27 5.54 7.17
C SER A 39 13.24 6.31 6.31
N VAL A 40 13.47 7.61 6.13
CA VAL A 40 12.57 8.56 5.46
C VAL A 40 13.36 9.66 4.75
N GLN A 41 12.75 10.28 3.73
CA GLN A 41 13.34 11.40 3.01
C GLN A 41 12.87 12.73 3.59
N ARG A 42 13.74 13.41 4.34
CA ARG A 42 13.46 14.74 4.93
C ARG A 42 14.01 15.91 4.09
N GLN A 43 15.00 15.65 3.25
CA GLN A 43 15.63 16.65 2.39
C GLN A 43 14.99 16.67 1.00
N ALA A 44 15.08 17.80 0.31
CA ALA A 44 14.65 17.90 -1.07
C ALA A 44 15.54 17.04 -1.99
N THR A 45 14.91 16.13 -2.75
CA THR A 45 15.56 15.33 -3.79
C THR A 45 14.69 15.31 -5.04
N ILE A 46 15.27 14.91 -6.18
CA ILE A 46 14.52 14.74 -7.43
C ILE A 46 13.38 13.73 -7.22
N ALA A 47 13.66 12.61 -6.54
CA ALA A 47 12.68 11.58 -6.23
C ALA A 47 11.51 12.08 -5.37
N ALA A 48 11.81 12.80 -4.28
CA ALA A 48 10.79 13.40 -3.43
C ALA A 48 9.93 14.40 -4.23
N ALA A 49 10.55 15.25 -5.05
CA ALA A 49 9.83 16.20 -5.90
C ALA A 49 8.91 15.48 -6.90
N MET A 50 9.36 14.40 -7.54
CA MET A 50 8.52 13.60 -8.45
C MET A 50 7.31 13.00 -7.72
N LEU A 51 7.53 12.35 -6.58
CA LEU A 51 6.46 11.77 -5.78
C LEU A 51 5.44 12.82 -5.34
N THR A 52 5.90 13.96 -4.81
CA THR A 52 5.01 15.05 -4.38
C THR A 52 4.22 15.64 -5.55
N MET A 53 4.85 15.89 -6.70
CA MET A 53 4.15 16.43 -7.88
C MET A 53 3.07 15.47 -8.40
N VAL A 54 3.35 14.17 -8.42
CA VAL A 54 2.36 13.16 -8.82
C VAL A 54 1.24 13.06 -7.77
N ALA A 55 1.57 13.09 -6.49
CA ALA A 55 0.60 13.11 -5.39
C ALA A 55 -0.37 14.29 -5.51
N CYS A 56 0.14 15.53 -5.66
CA CYS A 56 -0.67 16.72 -5.88
C CYS A 56 -1.51 16.67 -7.18
N GLY A 57 -1.13 15.83 -8.16
CA GLY A 57 -1.91 15.58 -9.36
C GLY A 57 -3.10 14.64 -9.17
N LEU A 58 -3.05 13.79 -8.13
CA LEU A 58 -4.08 12.83 -7.75
C LEU A 58 -5.03 13.38 -6.68
N GLY A 59 -4.49 14.18 -5.77
CA GLY A 59 -5.18 14.73 -4.59
C GLY A 59 -4.17 15.47 -3.73
N GLU A 60 -4.06 15.12 -2.45
CA GLU A 60 -3.08 15.71 -1.52
C GLU A 60 -2.23 14.62 -0.85
N PRO A 61 -0.91 14.84 -0.68
CA PRO A 61 -0.07 13.90 0.05
C PRO A 61 -0.48 13.87 1.53
N ILE A 62 -0.50 12.69 2.12
CA ILE A 62 -0.77 12.49 3.55
C ILE A 62 0.26 11.55 4.17
N ALA A 63 0.37 11.57 5.49
CA ALA A 63 1.11 10.58 6.26
C ALA A 63 0.43 10.35 7.61
N TYR A 64 0.80 9.26 8.28
CA TYR A 64 0.29 8.92 9.60
C TYR A 64 1.40 9.12 10.62
N LEU A 65 1.18 9.85 11.71
CA LEU A 65 2.21 10.14 12.71
C LEU A 65 2.81 8.85 13.29
N ALA A 66 1.96 7.85 13.52
CA ALA A 66 2.33 6.54 14.04
C ALA A 66 3.16 5.70 13.05
N GLU A 67 3.17 6.04 11.76
CA GLU A 67 3.94 5.33 10.74
C GLU A 67 5.08 6.22 10.21
N LYS A 68 6.33 5.76 10.31
CA LYS A 68 7.49 6.49 9.76
C LYS A 68 7.57 7.95 10.26
N SER A 69 7.11 8.17 11.50
CA SER A 69 7.09 9.49 12.16
C SER A 69 6.43 10.57 11.30
N GLY A 70 5.34 10.24 10.59
CA GLY A 70 4.57 11.18 9.78
C GLY A 70 5.31 11.75 8.57
N ALA A 71 6.38 11.11 8.09
CA ALA A 71 7.05 11.56 6.87
C ALA A 71 6.16 11.34 5.64
N LEU A 72 6.04 12.37 4.79
CA LEU A 72 5.30 12.29 3.53
C LEU A 72 6.00 11.40 2.49
N ILE A 73 7.33 11.34 2.54
CA ILE A 73 8.15 10.49 1.67
C ILE A 73 8.90 9.49 2.55
N GLN A 74 8.63 8.20 2.33
CA GLN A 74 9.09 7.11 3.19
C GLN A 74 9.93 6.12 2.40
N ASP A 75 11.07 5.71 2.96
CA ASP A 75 11.92 4.71 2.32
C ASP A 75 11.39 3.29 2.60
N VAL A 76 11.32 2.50 1.54
CA VAL A 76 10.98 1.07 1.56
C VAL A 76 12.24 0.31 1.16
N VAL A 77 12.99 -0.07 2.18
CA VAL A 77 14.34 -0.65 2.12
C VAL A 77 14.40 -1.82 3.10
N PRO A 78 15.16 -2.89 2.79
CA PRO A 78 15.37 -3.96 3.75
C PRO A 78 16.23 -3.50 4.93
N VAL A 79 15.91 -3.97 6.13
CA VAL A 79 16.62 -3.62 7.37
C VAL A 79 17.16 -4.90 8.03
N PRO A 80 18.47 -4.98 8.34
CA PRO A 80 19.05 -6.13 9.03
C PRO A 80 18.31 -6.45 10.33
N GLY A 81 18.00 -7.72 10.55
CA GLY A 81 17.28 -8.18 11.75
C GLY A 81 15.77 -7.98 11.70
N GLN A 82 15.22 -7.46 10.60
CA GLN A 82 13.77 -7.36 10.38
C GLN A 82 13.28 -8.27 9.25
N GLU A 83 14.04 -9.30 8.85
CA GLU A 83 13.74 -10.14 7.70
C GLU A 83 12.32 -10.71 7.73
N THR A 84 11.87 -11.16 8.91
CA THR A 84 10.54 -11.74 9.17
C THR A 84 9.43 -10.71 9.41
N PHE A 85 9.75 -9.42 9.39
CA PHE A 85 8.78 -8.36 9.60
C PHE A 85 7.86 -8.21 8.38
N HIS A 86 6.55 -8.27 8.63
CA HIS A 86 5.53 -8.09 7.58
C HIS A 86 5.27 -6.61 7.30
N GLY A 87 6.24 -5.95 6.69
CA GLY A 87 6.15 -4.54 6.32
C GLY A 87 7.30 -4.08 5.42
N ASN A 88 7.48 -2.76 5.34
CA ASN A 88 8.47 -2.12 4.46
C ASN A 88 9.92 -2.59 4.67
N ALA A 89 10.28 -2.93 5.91
CA ALA A 89 11.64 -3.30 6.32
C ALA A 89 12.00 -4.78 6.14
N GLY A 90 11.02 -5.68 6.04
CA GLY A 90 11.29 -7.12 5.96
C GLY A 90 11.62 -7.60 4.56
N SER A 91 11.92 -8.89 4.43
CA SER A 91 12.33 -9.57 3.19
C SER A 91 11.67 -10.92 2.94
N VAL A 92 10.89 -11.44 3.89
CA VAL A 92 9.92 -12.54 3.68
C VAL A 92 8.77 -12.10 2.74
N PRO A 93 7.93 -13.05 2.24
CA PRO A 93 6.74 -12.69 1.49
C PRO A 93 5.86 -11.74 2.31
N LEU A 94 5.49 -10.63 1.69
CA LEU A 94 4.53 -9.68 2.24
C LEU A 94 3.16 -10.01 1.65
N SER A 95 2.26 -10.49 2.50
CA SER A 95 0.89 -10.88 2.16
C SER A 95 0.09 -9.71 1.59
N PHE A 96 -0.97 -10.05 0.84
CA PHE A 96 -1.83 -9.03 0.23
C PHE A 96 -2.54 -8.19 1.28
N HIS A 97 -2.49 -6.87 1.08
CA HIS A 97 -3.18 -5.91 1.93
C HIS A 97 -3.56 -4.63 1.18
N THR A 98 -4.64 -4.02 1.67
CA THR A 98 -4.97 -2.61 1.53
C THR A 98 -4.07 -1.84 2.50
N GLU A 99 -3.34 -0.85 1.99
CA GLU A 99 -2.49 -0.01 2.83
C GLU A 99 -3.35 0.72 3.87
N ASN A 100 -2.98 0.58 5.14
CA ASN A 100 -3.66 1.21 6.28
C ASN A 100 -5.19 1.05 6.29
N GLY A 101 -5.73 -0.06 5.74
CA GLY A 101 -7.18 -0.29 5.61
C GLY A 101 -7.96 -0.36 6.94
N PHE A 102 -7.26 -0.52 8.07
CA PHE A 102 -7.84 -0.41 9.42
C PHE A 102 -8.18 1.04 9.80
N HIS A 103 -7.42 2.01 9.28
CA HIS A 103 -7.56 3.43 9.61
C HIS A 103 -8.92 3.96 9.14
N PRO A 104 -9.57 4.91 9.85
CA PRO A 104 -10.81 5.54 9.38
C PRO A 104 -10.63 6.23 8.02
N HIS A 105 -9.46 6.87 7.85
CA HIS A 105 -9.01 7.55 6.64
C HIS A 105 -7.81 6.81 6.02
N PRO A 106 -7.97 5.64 5.38
CA PRO A 106 -6.90 5.00 4.65
C PRO A 106 -6.51 5.88 3.45
N PRO A 107 -5.29 5.75 2.89
CA PRO A 107 -4.94 6.50 1.71
C PRO A 107 -5.77 6.00 0.52
N ASP A 108 -6.21 6.91 -0.35
CA ASP A 108 -6.91 6.55 -1.58
C ASP A 108 -5.93 5.99 -2.61
N TYR A 109 -4.70 6.53 -2.65
CA TYR A 109 -3.63 6.03 -3.50
C TYR A 109 -2.34 5.80 -2.73
N VAL A 110 -1.61 4.77 -3.13
CA VAL A 110 -0.22 4.54 -2.72
C VAL A 110 0.67 4.71 -3.93
N VAL A 111 1.66 5.59 -3.82
CA VAL A 111 2.58 5.89 -4.92
C VAL A 111 3.97 5.45 -4.53
N PHE A 112 4.59 4.62 -5.36
CA PHE A 112 5.97 4.16 -5.21
C PHE A 112 6.82 4.68 -6.34
N LEU A 113 8.07 5.08 -6.06
CA LEU A 113 9.10 5.37 -7.05
C LEU A 113 10.31 4.48 -6.78
N CYS A 114 10.75 3.73 -7.78
CA CYS A 114 11.94 2.91 -7.69
C CYS A 114 13.20 3.75 -7.89
N LEU A 115 14.09 3.73 -6.89
CA LEU A 115 15.40 4.38 -6.94
C LEU A 115 16.49 3.37 -7.26
N ARG A 116 16.39 2.17 -6.66
CA ARG A 116 17.31 1.05 -6.90
C ARG A 116 16.51 -0.25 -6.98
N ALA A 117 16.73 -1.01 -8.05
CA ALA A 117 16.13 -2.33 -8.20
C ALA A 117 16.79 -3.33 -7.25
N ASP A 118 16.05 -4.40 -6.93
CA ASP A 118 16.64 -5.58 -6.32
C ASP A 118 17.68 -6.22 -7.25
N HIS A 119 18.83 -6.57 -6.69
CA HIS A 119 20.01 -7.01 -7.43
C HIS A 119 19.77 -8.35 -8.15
N ASP A 120 19.03 -9.28 -7.52
CA ASP A 120 18.68 -10.58 -8.09
C ASP A 120 17.34 -10.54 -8.85
N ARG A 121 16.69 -9.37 -8.94
CA ARG A 121 15.37 -9.17 -9.56
C ARG A 121 14.29 -10.10 -8.99
N ARG A 122 14.43 -10.57 -7.75
CA ARG A 122 13.50 -11.46 -7.06
C ARG A 122 12.38 -10.69 -6.37
N ALA A 123 12.68 -9.53 -5.80
CA ALA A 123 11.70 -8.70 -5.12
C ALA A 123 10.73 -8.05 -6.14
N GLY A 124 9.55 -8.64 -6.28
CA GLY A 124 8.47 -8.17 -7.12
C GLY A 124 7.34 -7.61 -6.26
N MET A 125 6.77 -6.47 -6.68
CA MET A 125 5.53 -5.95 -6.11
C MET A 125 4.37 -6.76 -6.69
N CYS A 126 3.69 -7.53 -5.85
CA CYS A 126 2.49 -8.28 -6.25
C CYS A 126 1.28 -7.36 -6.13
N ILE A 127 0.40 -7.36 -7.14
CA ILE A 127 -0.82 -6.55 -7.16
C ILE A 127 -2.00 -7.43 -7.58
N ALA A 128 -3.14 -7.28 -6.90
CA ALA A 128 -4.37 -7.95 -7.27
C ALA A 128 -5.54 -6.96 -7.16
N GLY A 129 -6.27 -6.76 -8.27
CA GLY A 129 -7.41 -5.85 -8.33
C GLY A 129 -8.74 -6.59 -8.12
N ILE A 130 -9.66 -6.01 -7.36
CA ILE A 130 -10.98 -6.61 -7.11
C ILE A 130 -11.78 -6.85 -8.39
N ARG A 131 -11.66 -5.97 -9.39
CA ARG A 131 -12.35 -6.13 -10.68
C ARG A 131 -11.95 -7.40 -11.42
N GLN A 132 -10.74 -7.91 -11.19
CA GLN A 132 -10.28 -9.18 -11.72
C GLN A 132 -10.57 -10.35 -10.77
N ALA A 133 -10.43 -10.15 -9.45
CA ALA A 133 -10.64 -11.20 -8.46
C ALA A 133 -12.13 -11.54 -8.23
N LEU A 134 -13.02 -10.54 -8.28
CA LEU A 134 -14.45 -10.67 -7.97
C LEU A 134 -15.15 -11.76 -8.81
N PRO A 135 -14.93 -11.88 -10.13
CA PRO A 135 -15.46 -12.98 -10.95
C PRO A 135 -15.12 -14.39 -10.46
N HIS A 136 -13.99 -14.57 -9.77
CA HIS A 136 -13.55 -15.88 -9.26
C HIS A 136 -14.24 -16.28 -7.96
N LEU A 137 -14.99 -15.37 -7.33
CA LEU A 137 -15.71 -15.63 -6.09
C LEU A 137 -17.09 -16.25 -6.35
N THR A 138 -17.44 -17.24 -5.56
CA THR A 138 -18.79 -17.80 -5.44
C THR A 138 -19.78 -16.74 -4.95
N PRO A 139 -21.07 -16.85 -5.30
CA PRO A 139 -22.09 -15.93 -4.81
C PRO A 139 -22.17 -15.85 -3.28
N ALA A 140 -21.97 -16.99 -2.59
CA ALA A 140 -22.00 -17.07 -1.13
C ALA A 140 -20.82 -16.31 -0.48
N SER A 141 -19.61 -16.46 -1.03
CA SER A 141 -18.43 -15.73 -0.54
C SER A 141 -18.52 -14.25 -0.84
N ARG A 142 -19.02 -13.85 -2.01
CA ARG A 142 -19.29 -12.43 -2.29
C ARG A 142 -20.23 -11.85 -1.25
N GLN A 143 -21.37 -12.49 -1.00
CA GLN A 143 -22.34 -12.02 -0.01
C GLN A 143 -21.70 -11.87 1.39
N ALA A 144 -20.92 -12.86 1.83
CA ALA A 144 -20.25 -12.83 3.12
C ALA A 144 -19.23 -11.69 3.23
N LEU A 145 -18.47 -11.40 2.17
CA LEU A 145 -17.49 -10.30 2.19
C LEU A 145 -18.15 -8.91 2.33
N PHE A 146 -19.44 -8.78 2.01
CA PHE A 146 -20.24 -7.57 2.22
C PHE A 146 -20.96 -7.53 3.59
N THR A 147 -20.83 -8.55 4.45
CA THR A 147 -21.39 -8.51 5.82
C THR A 147 -20.33 -8.05 6.83
N PRO A 148 -20.74 -7.39 7.94
CA PRO A 148 -19.82 -6.91 8.97
C PRO A 148 -19.35 -8.06 9.88
N GLU A 149 -18.68 -9.05 9.29
CA GLU A 149 -18.23 -10.28 9.96
C GLU A 149 -16.71 -10.40 9.99
N PHE A 150 -16.00 -9.28 9.80
CA PHE A 150 -14.54 -9.24 9.83
C PHE A 150 -14.04 -8.18 10.81
N ARG A 151 -12.93 -8.45 11.48
CA ARG A 151 -12.23 -7.47 12.31
C ARG A 151 -10.83 -7.27 11.77
N THR A 152 -10.45 -6.03 11.49
CA THR A 152 -9.10 -5.68 11.04
C THR A 152 -8.40 -4.91 12.15
N THR A 153 -7.30 -5.45 12.68
CA THR A 153 -6.49 -4.73 13.68
C THR A 153 -5.37 -3.94 13.00
N PRO A 154 -4.90 -2.83 13.59
CA PRO A 154 -3.70 -2.16 13.12
C PRO A 154 -2.50 -3.11 13.06
N PRO A 155 -1.59 -2.96 12.10
CA PRO A 155 -0.37 -3.73 12.05
C PRO A 155 0.58 -3.31 13.19
N PRO A 156 1.54 -4.17 13.57
CA PRO A 156 2.50 -3.87 14.64
C PRO A 156 3.28 -2.55 14.46
N SER A 157 3.45 -2.07 13.23
CA SER A 157 4.13 -0.79 12.93
C SER A 157 3.46 0.45 13.52
N PHE A 158 2.15 0.41 13.80
CA PHE A 158 1.43 1.53 14.42
C PHE A 158 1.52 1.54 15.95
N GLY A 159 2.18 0.54 16.54
CA GLY A 159 2.38 0.42 17.98
C GLY A 159 1.13 -0.05 18.75
N PRO A 160 1.31 -0.46 20.03
CA PRO A 160 0.24 -1.03 20.85
C PRO A 160 -0.88 -0.04 21.18
N ALA A 161 -0.61 1.28 21.10
CA ALA A 161 -1.60 2.33 21.36
C ALA A 161 -2.65 2.48 20.25
N ALA A 162 -2.36 1.99 19.03
CA ALA A 162 -3.32 2.00 17.92
C ALA A 162 -4.36 0.87 18.04
N SER A 163 -4.03 -0.19 18.79
CA SER A 163 -4.90 -1.34 18.98
C SER A 163 -6.11 -0.97 19.83
N GLU A 164 -7.22 -0.63 19.18
CA GLU A 164 -8.51 -0.54 19.86
C GLU A 164 -8.95 -1.96 20.30
N PRO A 165 -9.14 -2.23 21.61
CA PRO A 165 -9.60 -3.53 22.10
C PRO A 165 -10.96 -3.95 21.52
N ASP A 166 -11.70 -2.99 20.95
CA ASP A 166 -13.09 -3.12 20.53
C ASP A 166 -13.31 -2.73 19.05
N ALA A 167 -12.31 -2.99 18.20
CA ALA A 167 -12.43 -2.74 16.76
C ALA A 167 -13.73 -3.38 16.22
N LYS A 168 -14.67 -2.50 15.82
CA LYS A 168 -16.01 -2.91 15.40
C LYS A 168 -15.93 -3.83 14.18
N PRO A 169 -16.75 -4.88 14.11
CA PRO A 169 -16.87 -5.68 12.91
C PRO A 169 -17.17 -4.80 11.68
N ARG A 170 -16.56 -5.16 10.55
CA ARG A 170 -16.63 -4.44 9.28
C ARG A 170 -16.71 -5.41 8.13
N THR A 171 -17.05 -4.87 6.97
CA THR A 171 -17.06 -5.61 5.71
C THR A 171 -15.66 -5.60 5.09
N VAL A 172 -15.34 -6.62 4.30
CA VAL A 172 -14.14 -6.63 3.44
C VAL A 172 -14.41 -5.92 2.13
N LEU A 173 -15.60 -6.10 1.56
CA LEU A 173 -16.08 -5.42 0.36
C LEU A 173 -17.17 -4.41 0.73
N SER A 174 -17.19 -3.27 0.06
CA SER A 174 -18.17 -2.21 0.30
C SER A 174 -18.46 -1.39 -0.96
N GLY A 175 -19.51 -0.58 -0.95
CA GLY A 175 -19.90 0.22 -2.11
C GLY A 175 -20.74 -0.57 -3.12
N ALA A 176 -20.50 -0.35 -4.41
CA ALA A 176 -21.25 -1.00 -5.49
C ALA A 176 -20.94 -2.50 -5.55
N VAL A 177 -21.96 -3.34 -5.75
CA VAL A 177 -21.79 -4.81 -5.71
C VAL A 177 -20.96 -5.32 -6.89
N GLU A 178 -21.06 -4.65 -8.03
CA GLU A 178 -20.37 -4.94 -9.28
C GLU A 178 -18.97 -4.30 -9.41
N ASP A 179 -18.69 -3.25 -8.64
CA ASP A 179 -17.38 -2.57 -8.57
C ASP A 179 -17.07 -2.12 -7.13
N PRO A 180 -16.85 -3.07 -6.20
CA PRO A 180 -16.70 -2.74 -4.79
C PRO A 180 -15.31 -2.19 -4.45
N ASP A 181 -15.26 -1.39 -3.39
CA ASP A 181 -14.02 -1.07 -2.70
C ASP A 181 -13.61 -2.26 -1.79
N ILE A 182 -12.31 -2.43 -1.57
CA ILE A 182 -11.68 -3.45 -0.70
C ILE A 182 -11.11 -2.78 0.57
N ARG A 183 -11.34 -3.41 1.73
CA ARG A 183 -10.56 -3.16 2.95
C ARG A 183 -10.17 -4.48 3.58
N MET A 184 -9.00 -4.99 3.21
CA MET A 184 -8.50 -6.28 3.69
C MET A 184 -6.99 -6.22 3.92
N ALA A 185 -6.52 -6.89 4.96
CA ALA A 185 -5.11 -7.26 5.10
C ALA A 185 -5.04 -8.70 5.61
N GLN A 186 -4.46 -9.62 4.82
CA GLN A 186 -4.52 -11.07 5.08
C GLN A 186 -4.00 -11.46 6.47
N LEU A 187 -3.00 -10.76 6.99
CA LEU A 187 -2.38 -11.09 8.29
C LEU A 187 -3.14 -10.56 9.51
N VAL A 188 -3.97 -9.53 9.33
CA VAL A 188 -4.60 -8.81 10.45
C VAL A 188 -6.12 -8.69 10.32
N THR A 189 -6.71 -9.34 9.30
CA THR A 189 -8.16 -9.43 9.11
C THR A 189 -8.65 -10.78 9.60
N THR A 190 -9.37 -10.77 10.70
CA THR A 190 -9.92 -11.97 11.35
C THR A 190 -11.40 -12.13 10.99
N PRO A 191 -11.79 -13.26 10.38
CA PRO A 191 -13.21 -13.59 10.17
C PRO A 191 -13.86 -13.97 11.50
N LEU A 192 -15.12 -13.58 11.70
CA LEU A 192 -15.87 -13.80 12.94
C LEU A 192 -16.86 -14.97 12.85
N THR A 193 -17.06 -15.53 11.66
CA THR A 193 -17.95 -16.68 11.40
C THR A 193 -17.26 -17.69 10.49
N PRO A 194 -17.71 -18.96 10.47
CA PRO A 194 -17.20 -19.96 9.51
C PRO A 194 -17.42 -19.57 8.05
N GLN A 195 -18.54 -18.90 7.74
CA GLN A 195 -18.83 -18.42 6.38
C GLN A 195 -17.86 -17.30 5.98
N ALA A 196 -17.61 -16.34 6.87
CA ALA A 196 -16.61 -15.30 6.67
C ALA A 196 -15.19 -15.87 6.49
N ALA A 197 -14.84 -16.94 7.21
CA ALA A 197 -13.53 -17.59 7.08
C ALA A 197 -13.35 -18.26 5.71
N THR A 198 -14.37 -18.98 5.24
CA THR A 198 -14.38 -19.54 3.88
C THR A 198 -14.26 -18.43 2.83
N ALA A 199 -15.04 -17.36 2.98
CA ALA A 199 -15.06 -16.25 2.03
C ALA A 199 -13.72 -15.50 1.97
N LEU A 200 -13.08 -15.26 3.12
CA LEU A 200 -11.77 -14.63 3.19
C LEU A 200 -10.68 -15.51 2.55
N THR A 201 -10.74 -16.82 2.79
CA THR A 201 -9.81 -17.79 2.17
C THR A 201 -9.98 -17.81 0.66
N GLU A 202 -11.22 -17.89 0.18
CA GLU A 202 -11.54 -17.85 -1.25
C GLU A 202 -11.08 -16.53 -1.89
N PHE A 203 -11.27 -15.41 -1.21
CA PHE A 203 -10.78 -14.11 -1.66
C PHE A 203 -9.26 -14.03 -1.73
N GLY A 204 -8.56 -14.60 -0.75
CA GLY A 204 -7.09 -14.76 -0.82
C GLY A 204 -6.65 -15.52 -2.06
N HIS A 205 -7.24 -16.69 -2.32
CA HIS A 205 -6.93 -17.47 -3.52
C HIS A 205 -7.28 -16.75 -4.82
N ALA A 206 -8.41 -16.02 -4.87
CA ALA A 206 -8.78 -15.22 -6.03
C ALA A 206 -7.77 -14.09 -6.29
N CYS A 207 -7.27 -13.44 -5.24
CA CYS A 207 -6.21 -12.44 -5.36
C CYS A 207 -4.92 -13.07 -5.89
N GLU A 208 -4.50 -14.21 -5.35
CA GLU A 208 -3.30 -14.93 -5.79
C GLU A 208 -3.40 -15.38 -7.26
N ALA A 209 -4.55 -15.93 -7.66
CA ALA A 209 -4.78 -16.41 -9.02
C ALA A 209 -4.82 -15.28 -10.08
N THR A 210 -5.16 -14.06 -9.66
CA THR A 210 -5.26 -12.89 -10.55
C THR A 210 -4.09 -11.92 -10.37
N ALA A 211 -3.16 -12.24 -9.49
CA ALA A 211 -2.06 -11.36 -9.16
C ALA A 211 -1.12 -11.14 -10.35
N HIS A 212 -0.66 -9.90 -10.50
CA HIS A 212 0.44 -9.54 -11.38
C HIS A 212 1.65 -9.12 -10.55
N THR A 213 2.84 -9.49 -10.99
CA THR A 213 4.09 -9.14 -10.29
C THR A 213 4.89 -8.12 -11.09
N LEU A 214 5.15 -6.96 -10.49
CA LEU A 214 5.94 -5.89 -11.08
C LEU A 214 7.38 -5.91 -10.54
N HIS A 215 8.34 -6.12 -11.43
CA HIS A 215 9.77 -6.02 -11.13
C HIS A 215 10.28 -4.63 -11.54
N LEU A 216 10.18 -3.68 -10.62
CA LEU A 216 10.47 -2.26 -10.90
C LEU A 216 11.94 -2.01 -11.19
N THR A 217 12.21 -1.09 -12.09
CA THR A 217 13.54 -0.57 -12.44
C THR A 217 13.65 0.90 -12.03
N PRO A 218 14.85 1.45 -11.81
CA PRO A 218 15.00 2.84 -11.42
C PRO A 218 14.27 3.80 -12.36
N GLY A 219 13.46 4.70 -11.80
CA GLY A 219 12.61 5.62 -12.57
C GLY A 219 11.22 5.08 -12.91
N ASP A 220 10.91 3.83 -12.57
CA ASP A 220 9.52 3.35 -12.57
C ASP A 220 8.77 3.92 -11.36
N LEU A 221 7.67 4.61 -11.64
CA LEU A 221 6.69 5.06 -10.67
C LEU A 221 5.41 4.25 -10.81
N VAL A 222 4.91 3.74 -9.69
CA VAL A 222 3.68 2.96 -9.61
C VAL A 222 2.66 3.73 -8.79
N ILE A 223 1.44 3.87 -9.32
CA ILE A 223 0.28 4.39 -8.60
C ILE A 223 -0.70 3.23 -8.42
N LEU A 224 -0.99 2.90 -7.17
CA LEU A 224 -2.02 1.94 -6.80
C LEU A 224 -3.26 2.69 -6.34
N ASP A 225 -4.43 2.31 -6.86
CA ASP A 225 -5.73 2.69 -6.30
C ASP A 225 -6.03 1.75 -5.13
N ASN A 226 -5.72 2.22 -3.93
CA ASN A 226 -5.78 1.43 -2.70
C ASN A 226 -7.22 1.02 -2.33
N ARG A 227 -8.22 1.63 -2.99
CA ARG A 227 -9.63 1.32 -2.80
C ARG A 227 -10.02 0.04 -3.53
N VAL A 228 -9.38 -0.29 -4.65
CA VAL A 228 -9.78 -1.43 -5.51
C VAL A 228 -8.65 -2.42 -5.76
N THR A 229 -7.48 -2.20 -5.17
CA THR A 229 -6.29 -3.02 -5.36
C THR A 229 -5.63 -3.32 -4.03
N VAL A 230 -5.33 -4.60 -3.80
CA VAL A 230 -4.44 -5.04 -2.72
C VAL A 230 -3.06 -5.30 -3.30
N HIS A 231 -2.04 -5.12 -2.47
CA HIS A 231 -0.67 -5.32 -2.88
C HIS A 231 0.14 -6.09 -1.85
N GLY A 232 1.25 -6.65 -2.29
CA GLY A 232 2.17 -7.44 -1.50
C GLY A 232 3.55 -7.45 -2.15
N ARG A 233 4.40 -8.36 -1.69
CA ARG A 233 5.75 -8.49 -2.25
C ARG A 233 6.24 -9.93 -2.12
N THR A 234 6.95 -10.40 -3.14
CA THR A 234 7.67 -11.68 -3.07
C THR A 234 8.81 -11.62 -2.04
N ALA A 235 9.28 -12.80 -1.63
CA ALA A 235 10.50 -12.91 -0.84
C ALA A 235 11.74 -12.57 -1.68
N PHE A 236 12.75 -12.00 -1.04
CA PHE A 236 14.06 -11.72 -1.63
C PHE A 236 15.16 -11.78 -0.56
N HIS A 237 16.42 -11.71 -0.97
CA HIS A 237 17.57 -11.84 -0.07
C HIS A 237 18.40 -10.56 -0.12
N PRO A 238 18.25 -9.65 0.84
CA PRO A 238 19.07 -8.46 0.92
C PRO A 238 20.56 -8.81 1.11
N ARG A 239 21.46 -7.98 0.58
CA ARG A 239 22.91 -8.10 0.78
C ARG A 239 23.42 -7.27 1.95
N TYR A 240 22.68 -6.23 2.32
CA TYR A 240 23.04 -5.24 3.33
C TYR A 240 24.39 -4.55 3.05
N ASP A 241 24.75 -4.42 1.77
CA ASP A 241 26.00 -3.83 1.26
C ASP A 241 25.81 -2.40 0.74
N GLY A 242 24.62 -1.82 0.93
CA GLY A 242 24.26 -0.50 0.41
C GLY A 242 23.79 -0.50 -1.05
N ALA A 243 23.68 -1.65 -1.71
CA ALA A 243 23.18 -1.78 -3.08
C ALA A 243 21.79 -2.46 -3.17
N ASP A 244 21.13 -2.66 -2.03
CA ASP A 244 19.81 -3.30 -1.99
C ASP A 244 18.69 -2.48 -2.62
N ARG A 245 17.57 -3.16 -2.87
CA ARG A 245 16.32 -2.56 -3.36
C ARG A 245 15.94 -1.33 -2.54
N TRP A 246 15.64 -0.24 -3.24
CA TRP A 246 15.18 1.01 -2.64
C TRP A 246 14.02 1.58 -3.43
N LEU A 247 12.84 1.61 -2.80
CA LEU A 247 11.72 2.43 -3.26
C LEU A 247 11.48 3.59 -2.28
N GLN A 248 11.00 4.70 -2.79
CA GLN A 248 10.34 5.73 -1.98
C GLN A 248 8.84 5.66 -2.18
N ARG A 249 8.09 5.82 -1.09
CA ARG A 249 6.62 5.75 -1.05
C ARG A 249 6.04 7.06 -0.54
N THR A 250 4.92 7.48 -1.13
CA THR A 250 4.04 8.51 -0.58
C THR A 250 2.59 8.06 -0.64
N TYR A 251 1.78 8.55 0.29
CA TYR A 251 0.35 8.29 0.33
C TYR A 251 -0.41 9.51 -0.14
N VAL A 252 -1.57 9.29 -0.75
CA VAL A 252 -2.41 10.37 -1.28
C VAL A 252 -3.85 10.13 -0.89
N THR A 253 -4.54 11.20 -0.50
CA THR A 253 -6.00 11.21 -0.42
C THR A 253 -6.59 12.09 -1.51
N ALA A 254 -7.71 11.66 -2.08
CA ALA A 254 -8.49 12.44 -3.04
C ALA A 254 -9.26 13.60 -2.37
N ASP A 255 -9.49 13.52 -1.05
CA ASP A 255 -10.18 14.53 -0.25
C ASP A 255 -9.50 14.74 1.11
N LEU A 256 -8.56 15.68 1.18
CA LEU A 256 -7.86 16.03 2.42
C LEU A 256 -8.79 16.63 3.47
N ARG A 257 -9.91 17.26 3.06
CA ARG A 257 -10.85 17.87 4.00
C ARG A 257 -11.56 16.81 4.84
N GLY A 258 -11.79 15.63 4.26
CA GLY A 258 -12.44 14.49 4.91
C GLY A 258 -11.74 13.98 6.18
N SER A 259 -10.45 14.27 6.36
CA SER A 259 -9.67 13.87 7.55
C SER A 259 -9.30 15.02 8.49
N ARG A 260 -9.97 16.18 8.38
CA ARG A 260 -9.58 17.40 9.10
C ARG A 260 -9.53 17.23 10.63
N ASP A 261 -10.42 16.44 11.19
CA ASP A 261 -10.51 16.13 12.63
C ASP A 261 -9.32 15.28 13.15
N HIS A 262 -8.57 14.64 12.25
CA HIS A 262 -7.37 13.86 12.58
C HIS A 262 -6.06 14.61 12.30
N ARG A 263 -6.12 15.83 11.75
CA ARG A 263 -4.96 16.63 11.31
C ARG A 263 -4.83 17.95 12.10
N PRO A 264 -3.93 18.02 13.11
CA PRO A 264 -3.61 19.27 13.79
C PRO A 264 -3.20 20.37 12.79
N ASP A 265 -3.59 21.61 13.08
CA ASP A 265 -3.22 22.81 12.30
C ASP A 265 -3.53 22.74 10.80
N ASP A 266 -4.45 21.85 10.39
CA ASP A 266 -4.76 21.56 8.99
C ASP A 266 -3.55 21.07 8.17
N GLY A 267 -2.54 20.48 8.83
CA GLY A 267 -1.35 19.93 8.17
C GLY A 267 -1.61 18.58 7.47
N HIS A 268 -0.59 18.01 6.82
CA HIS A 268 -0.73 16.76 6.04
C HIS A 268 -0.61 15.47 6.87
N ILE A 269 -0.40 15.57 8.19
CA ILE A 269 -0.11 14.43 9.05
C ILE A 269 -1.35 14.10 9.89
N LEU A 270 -1.85 12.87 9.74
CA LEU A 270 -2.92 12.32 10.57
C LEU A 270 -2.29 11.83 11.88
N ALA A 271 -2.68 12.43 13.00
CA ALA A 271 -2.09 12.21 14.31
C ALA A 271 -2.94 11.32 15.24
N ARG A 272 -4.12 10.91 14.78
CA ARG A 272 -5.09 10.07 15.48
C ARG A 272 -5.58 9.01 14.52
#